data_AF-A0A2M7CJT3-F1
#
_entry.id   AF-A0A2M7CJT3-F1
#
_cell.length_a   1.000
_cell.length_b   1.000
_cell.length_c   1.000
_cell.angle_alpha   90.00
_cell.angle_beta   90.00
_cell.angle_gamma   90.00
#
_symmetry.space_group_name_H-M   'P 1'
#
loop_
_entity.id
_entity.type
_entity.pdbx_description
1 polymer ?
#
loop_
_entity_poly.entity_id
_entity_poly.type
_entity_poly.pdbx_seq_one_letter_code
_entity_poly.pdbx_strand_id
1 'polypeptide(L)'
;MYDAEGEYNKNVRISQKDVATLERVCHYAAELGSVFEIEQFPKQKEALTVRLKGDLSTRVNFFSCVQPALIRKFSDVFGRIYEGGTIAVSGLRRVGIQELVDIQTSSGTFIAEGIVTHNCYAERMAKRLKAMGQPNYVNGFKLTMHEHVLEKPLEWKTPQVIFVNSMSDLFHKDVPLEFIQRVFDVMKRAHWHQFQVLTKRSERLAELSPYLEWTDNIWMGVSVENKDYVYRIDDLRKTGAKIKFLSVEPLLGPLPKMNLKGINWVIVGGESGPGARPLEREWVTGVRDQCLKARVPFFFKQWGGVQKKKAGRELEGRTWNEMPANINLVKA
;
A
#
# COMPACT_ATOMS: atom_id res chain seq x y z
N MET A 1 15.52 30.94 -11.60
CA MET A 1 14.94 32.06 -12.36
C MET A 1 13.61 32.56 -11.75
N TYR A 2 12.66 31.67 -11.45
CA TYR A 2 11.39 32.08 -10.83
C TYR A 2 11.55 32.91 -9.54
N ASP A 3 12.50 32.55 -8.66
CA ASP A 3 12.76 33.35 -7.46
C ASP A 3 13.27 34.76 -7.75
N ALA A 4 13.98 34.99 -8.86
CA ALA A 4 14.49 36.30 -9.22
C ALA A 4 13.43 37.13 -9.96
N GLU A 5 12.83 36.57 -11.01
CA GLU A 5 12.04 37.31 -12.01
C GLU A 5 10.56 36.91 -12.04
N GLY A 6 10.20 35.86 -11.28
CA GLY A 6 8.84 35.36 -11.21
C GLY A 6 7.94 36.18 -10.29
N GLU A 7 6.70 36.35 -10.71
CA GLU A 7 5.62 36.92 -9.91
C GLU A 7 4.54 35.87 -9.66
N TYR A 8 3.83 36.03 -8.54
CA TYR A 8 2.63 35.28 -8.25
C TYR A 8 1.48 36.16 -7.82
N ASN A 9 0.40 36.13 -8.60
CA ASN A 9 -0.89 36.73 -8.26
C ASN A 9 -2.00 35.91 -8.90
N LYS A 10 -2.39 34.80 -8.24
CA LYS A 10 -3.27 33.72 -8.75
C LYS A 10 -2.77 32.97 -9.99
N ASN A 11 -1.79 33.53 -10.68
CA ASN A 11 -1.09 32.98 -11.82
C ASN A 11 0.41 33.15 -11.60
N VAL A 12 1.17 32.14 -12.03
CA VAL A 12 2.63 32.18 -12.10
C VAL A 12 3.00 32.93 -13.36
N ARG A 13 3.77 34.01 -13.22
CA ARG A 13 4.29 34.80 -14.34
C ARG A 13 5.80 34.94 -14.25
N ILE A 14 6.44 35.05 -15.40
CA ILE A 14 7.87 35.32 -15.51
C ILE A 14 8.04 36.34 -16.64
N SER A 15 8.70 37.46 -16.35
CA SER A 15 8.92 38.55 -17.30
C SER A 15 10.40 38.71 -17.59
N GLN A 16 10.77 38.86 -18.86
CA GLN A 16 12.17 38.97 -19.28
C GLN A 16 12.30 39.77 -20.59
N LYS A 17 13.39 40.52 -20.72
CA LYS A 17 13.70 41.31 -21.93
C LYS A 17 14.31 40.44 -23.04
N ASP A 18 15.13 39.47 -22.65
CA ASP A 18 15.70 38.48 -23.57
C ASP A 18 14.68 37.38 -23.92
N VAL A 19 14.20 37.41 -25.16
CA VAL A 19 13.25 36.43 -25.69
C VAL A 19 13.81 35.01 -25.66
N ALA A 20 15.11 34.83 -25.94
CA ALA A 20 15.73 33.51 -25.96
C ALA A 20 15.73 32.86 -24.57
N THR A 21 15.83 33.66 -23.50
CA THR A 21 15.68 33.17 -22.13
C THR A 21 14.27 32.66 -21.87
N LEU A 22 13.23 33.38 -22.32
CA LEU A 22 11.84 32.93 -22.15
C LEU A 22 11.55 31.67 -22.96
N GLU A 23 12.09 31.55 -24.18
CA GLU A 23 11.94 30.35 -24.99
C GLU A 23 12.53 29.12 -24.30
N ARG A 24 13.73 29.24 -23.71
CA ARG A 24 14.34 28.17 -22.90
C ARG A 24 13.48 27.81 -21.69
N VAL A 25 12.86 28.79 -21.05
CA VAL A 25 12.01 28.58 -19.88
C VAL A 25 10.76 27.82 -20.26
N CYS A 26 10.09 28.20 -21.35
CA CYS A 26 8.96 27.47 -21.89
C CYS A 26 9.35 26.03 -22.27
N HIS A 27 10.52 25.84 -22.88
CA HIS A 27 11.02 24.52 -23.26
C HIS A 27 11.25 23.61 -22.05
N TYR A 28 12.05 24.05 -21.07
CA TYR A 28 12.32 23.25 -19.86
C TYR A 28 11.08 23.07 -18.99
N ALA A 29 10.21 24.08 -18.91
CA ALA A 29 8.94 23.94 -18.22
C ALA A 29 8.08 22.83 -18.86
N ALA A 30 8.04 22.74 -20.19
CA ALA A 30 7.27 21.72 -20.90
C ALA A 30 7.79 20.30 -20.61
N GLU A 31 9.11 20.12 -20.51
CA GLU A 31 9.71 18.84 -20.09
C GLU A 31 9.31 18.44 -18.66
N LEU A 32 9.09 19.42 -17.79
CA LEU A 32 8.59 19.25 -16.42
C LEU A 32 7.05 19.22 -16.34
N GLY A 33 6.35 19.13 -17.48
CA GLY A 33 4.87 19.07 -17.52
C GLY A 33 4.16 20.39 -17.26
N SER A 34 4.88 21.53 -17.31
CA SER A 34 4.36 22.88 -17.13
C SER A 34 4.29 23.63 -18.45
N VAL A 35 3.09 24.07 -18.85
CA VAL A 35 2.91 24.82 -20.11
C VAL A 35 2.76 26.30 -19.83
N PHE A 36 3.54 27.13 -20.52
CA PHE A 36 3.46 28.58 -20.44
C PHE A 36 2.87 29.18 -21.72
N GLU A 37 2.07 30.23 -21.58
CA GLU A 37 1.58 31.05 -22.70
C GLU A 37 2.17 32.45 -22.63
N ILE A 38 2.36 33.08 -23.79
CA ILE A 38 2.93 34.43 -23.88
C ILE A 38 1.82 35.46 -23.62
N GLU A 39 2.04 36.37 -22.68
CA GLU A 39 1.21 37.54 -22.40
C GLU A 39 1.98 38.82 -22.77
N GLN A 40 1.41 39.66 -23.63
CA GLN A 40 1.94 40.99 -23.92
C GLN A 40 1.24 42.05 -23.06
N PHE A 41 2.01 42.79 -22.27
CA PHE A 41 1.49 43.88 -21.46
C PHE A 41 1.73 45.23 -22.15
N PRO A 42 0.70 46.02 -22.47
CA PRO A 42 0.84 47.31 -23.18
C PRO A 42 1.76 48.32 -22.47
N LYS A 43 1.95 48.17 -21.14
CA LYS A 43 2.76 49.05 -20.30
C LYS A 43 4.24 48.63 -20.18
N GLN A 44 4.62 47.44 -20.66
CA GLN A 44 5.99 46.91 -20.57
C GLN A 44 6.57 46.71 -21.98
N LYS A 45 6.81 47.80 -22.70
CA LYS A 45 7.19 47.79 -24.13
C LYS A 45 8.48 47.01 -24.46
N GLU A 46 9.32 46.68 -23.46
CA GLU A 46 10.62 46.03 -23.66
C GLU A 46 10.74 44.62 -23.08
N ALA A 47 9.72 44.11 -22.39
CA ALA A 47 9.78 42.78 -21.75
C ALA A 47 8.60 41.93 -22.19
N LEU A 48 8.87 40.68 -22.56
CA LEU A 48 7.84 39.67 -22.76
C LEU A 48 7.53 38.99 -21.43
N THR A 49 6.28 38.61 -21.23
CA THR A 49 5.86 37.87 -20.04
C THR A 49 5.29 36.53 -20.48
N VAL A 50 5.61 35.48 -19.75
CA VAL A 50 4.98 34.18 -19.90
C VAL A 50 4.16 33.85 -18.66
N ARG A 51 2.97 33.31 -18.84
CA ARG A 51 2.05 32.88 -17.78
C ARG A 51 1.89 31.37 -17.81
N LEU A 52 1.99 30.73 -16.64
CA LEU A 52 1.69 29.31 -16.51
C LEU A 52 0.21 29.06 -16.80
N LYS A 53 -0.07 28.21 -17.78
CA LYS A 53 -1.42 27.81 -18.18
C LYS A 53 -1.87 26.64 -17.32
N GLY A 54 -3.01 26.81 -16.64
CA GLY A 54 -3.63 25.73 -15.89
C GLY A 54 -4.34 26.19 -14.61
N ASP A 55 -4.75 25.21 -13.82
CA ASP A 55 -5.49 25.41 -12.59
C ASP A 55 -4.58 25.29 -11.35
N LEU A 56 -5.19 25.05 -10.19
CA LEU A 56 -4.45 24.88 -8.94
C LEU A 56 -3.48 23.69 -8.99
N SER A 57 -3.84 22.60 -9.69
CA SER A 57 -3.00 21.41 -9.82
C SER A 57 -1.71 21.73 -10.56
N THR A 58 -1.80 22.48 -11.65
CA THR A 58 -0.64 22.90 -12.43
C THR A 58 0.29 23.79 -11.62
N ARG A 59 -0.27 24.68 -10.80
CA ARG A 59 0.52 25.53 -9.88
C ARG A 59 1.20 24.71 -8.79
N VAL A 60 0.50 23.76 -8.18
CA VAL A 60 1.08 22.85 -7.18
C VAL A 60 2.25 22.08 -7.80
N ASN A 61 2.07 21.48 -8.97
CA ASN A 61 3.13 20.74 -9.67
C ASN A 61 4.34 21.64 -9.98
N PHE A 62 4.09 22.82 -10.54
CA PHE A 62 5.15 23.78 -10.83
C PHE A 62 5.97 24.13 -9.58
N PHE A 63 5.31 24.45 -8.46
CA PHE A 63 6.02 24.78 -7.23
C PHE A 63 6.70 23.58 -6.56
N SER A 64 6.16 22.37 -6.70
CA SER A 64 6.82 21.15 -6.22
C SER A 64 8.12 20.85 -6.98
N CYS A 65 8.16 21.13 -8.29
CA CYS A 65 9.37 20.96 -9.10
C CYS A 65 10.37 22.11 -8.91
N VAL A 66 9.90 23.35 -8.86
CA VAL A 66 10.76 24.56 -8.84
C VAL A 66 11.26 24.89 -7.43
N GLN A 67 10.49 24.54 -6.40
CA GLN A 67 10.79 24.77 -4.98
C GLN A 67 11.27 26.22 -4.68
N PRO A 68 10.41 27.25 -4.86
CA PRO A 68 10.81 28.64 -4.67
C PRO A 68 11.29 28.90 -3.23
N ALA A 69 12.38 29.64 -3.08
CA ALA A 69 12.94 29.98 -1.77
C ALA A 69 12.02 30.94 -0.98
N LEU A 70 11.25 31.79 -1.66
CA LEU A 70 10.41 32.81 -1.02
C LEU A 70 8.95 32.34 -0.91
N ILE A 71 8.51 32.02 0.31
CA ILE A 71 7.14 31.55 0.63
C ILE A 71 6.05 32.47 0.05
N ARG A 72 6.26 33.79 0.11
CA ARG A 72 5.30 34.78 -0.44
C ARG A 72 5.01 34.61 -1.93
N LYS A 73 5.88 33.93 -2.68
CA LYS A 73 5.71 33.68 -4.12
C LYS A 73 4.82 32.46 -4.43
N PHE A 74 4.33 31.75 -3.42
CA PHE A 74 3.42 30.61 -3.63
C PHE A 74 2.46 30.37 -2.45
N SER A 75 2.38 31.30 -1.50
CA SER A 75 1.68 31.08 -0.24
C SER A 75 0.18 30.86 -0.36
N ASP A 76 -0.45 31.35 -1.43
CA ASP A 76 -1.91 31.21 -1.61
C ASP A 76 -2.36 29.77 -1.94
N VAL A 77 -1.39 28.89 -2.25
CA VAL A 77 -1.62 27.47 -2.54
C VAL A 77 -1.90 26.71 -1.24
N PHE A 78 -1.34 27.18 -0.12
CA PHE A 78 -1.59 26.58 1.18
C PHE A 78 -3.03 26.82 1.65
N GLY A 79 -3.62 25.80 2.29
CA GLY A 79 -4.98 25.87 2.84
C GLY A 79 -6.10 25.86 1.80
N ARG A 80 -5.77 25.70 0.50
CA ARG A 80 -6.77 25.50 -0.56
C ARG A 80 -7.32 24.07 -0.51
N ILE A 81 -8.62 23.95 -0.76
CA ILE A 81 -9.24 22.65 -1.05
C ILE A 81 -9.00 22.36 -2.54
N TYR A 82 -8.44 21.20 -2.84
CA TYR A 82 -8.26 20.69 -4.19
C TYR A 82 -9.18 19.50 -4.41
N GLU A 83 -10.19 19.68 -5.25
CA GLU A 83 -11.04 18.60 -5.75
C GLU A 83 -10.33 17.97 -6.95
N GLY A 84 -9.48 16.98 -6.68
CA GLY A 84 -8.65 16.36 -7.71
C GLY A 84 -9.42 15.54 -8.73
N GLY A 85 -8.79 15.31 -9.89
CA GLY A 85 -9.27 14.41 -10.94
C GLY A 85 -8.62 13.01 -10.86
N THR A 86 -9.05 12.10 -11.74
CA THR A 86 -8.38 10.79 -11.92
C THR A 86 -7.32 10.91 -13.01
N ILE A 87 -6.11 10.39 -12.75
CA ILE A 87 -5.03 10.31 -13.74
C ILE A 87 -4.88 8.86 -14.19
N ALA A 88 -4.77 8.63 -15.50
CA ALA A 88 -4.51 7.30 -16.05
C ALA A 88 -3.04 6.91 -15.80
N VAL A 89 -2.81 5.70 -15.29
CA VAL A 89 -1.45 5.15 -15.14
C VAL A 89 -0.92 4.76 -16.52
N SER A 90 0.06 5.50 -17.04
CA SER A 90 0.68 5.27 -18.36
C SER A 90 1.67 4.10 -18.37
N GLY A 91 2.18 3.70 -17.20
CA GLY A 91 3.09 2.57 -17.05
C GLY A 91 3.63 2.46 -15.63
N LEU A 92 4.13 1.27 -15.27
CA LEU A 92 4.82 1.01 -14.02
C LEU A 92 6.23 0.53 -14.33
N ARG A 93 7.23 1.07 -13.62
CA ARG A 93 8.65 0.69 -13.77
C ARG A 93 9.23 0.31 -12.42
N ARG A 94 9.89 -0.85 -12.34
CA ARG A 94 10.70 -1.21 -11.16
C ARG A 94 11.99 -0.39 -11.18
N VAL A 95 12.26 0.34 -10.10
CA VAL A 95 13.43 1.24 -9.97
C VAL A 95 14.53 0.69 -9.06
N GLY A 96 14.42 -0.58 -8.64
CA GLY A 96 15.37 -1.20 -7.72
C GLY A 96 15.17 -0.76 -6.27
N ILE A 97 16.21 -0.93 -5.44
CA ILE A 97 16.22 -0.48 -4.04
C ILE A 97 16.60 1.00 -4.02
N GLN A 98 15.76 1.83 -3.39
CA GLN A 98 16.01 3.26 -3.21
C GLN A 98 15.73 3.66 -1.75
N GLU A 99 16.41 4.70 -1.30
CA GLU A 99 16.07 5.38 -0.06
C GLU A 99 14.75 6.14 -0.25
N LEU A 100 13.82 5.98 0.69
CA LEU A 100 12.49 6.58 0.62
C LEU A 100 12.27 7.47 1.83
N VAL A 101 11.69 8.64 1.59
CA VAL A 101 11.23 9.55 2.63
C VAL A 101 9.71 9.42 2.76
N ASP A 102 9.23 9.16 3.98
CA ASP A 102 7.81 9.13 4.29
C ASP A 102 7.39 10.44 4.98
N ILE A 103 6.20 10.93 4.63
CA ILE A 103 5.64 12.17 5.18
C ILE A 103 4.39 11.82 5.96
N GLN A 104 4.29 12.37 7.18
CA GLN A 104 3.09 12.25 7.97
C GLN A 104 2.30 13.55 8.05
N THR A 105 1.02 13.45 7.69
CA THR A 105 0.05 14.53 7.72
C THR A 105 -1.16 14.17 8.59
N SER A 106 -1.79 15.19 9.20
CA SER A 106 -3.02 15.02 9.99
C SER A 106 -4.21 14.54 9.15
N SER A 107 -4.21 14.82 7.84
CA SER A 107 -5.24 14.40 6.90
C SER A 107 -5.11 12.93 6.47
N GLY A 108 -3.97 12.30 6.71
CA GLY A 108 -3.69 10.94 6.25
C GLY A 108 -3.21 10.85 4.80
N THR A 109 -3.17 11.98 4.10
CA THR A 109 -2.90 12.07 2.67
C THR A 109 -1.96 13.24 2.39
N PHE A 110 -1.09 13.14 1.39
CA PHE A 110 -0.23 14.23 0.93
C PHE A 110 -0.03 14.18 -0.59
N ILE A 111 0.60 15.20 -1.16
CA ILE A 111 0.95 15.25 -2.58
C ILE A 111 2.44 14.90 -2.72
N ALA A 112 2.73 13.87 -3.51
CA ALA A 112 4.09 13.50 -3.93
C ALA A 112 4.12 13.45 -5.45
N GLU A 113 5.01 14.23 -6.07
CA GLU A 113 5.13 14.33 -7.54
C GLU A 113 3.79 14.63 -8.24
N GLY A 114 2.96 15.51 -7.64
CA GLY A 114 1.65 15.87 -8.18
C GLY A 114 0.56 14.81 -8.00
N ILE A 115 0.84 13.70 -7.33
CA ILE A 115 -0.10 12.61 -7.06
C ILE A 115 -0.51 12.58 -5.58
N VAL A 116 -1.80 12.40 -5.35
CA VAL A 116 -2.37 12.18 -4.02
C VAL A 116 -1.93 10.80 -3.51
N THR A 117 -1.16 10.77 -2.42
CA THR A 117 -0.63 9.56 -1.77
C THR A 117 -1.07 9.48 -0.30
N HIS A 118 -1.07 8.29 0.28
CA HIS A 118 -1.65 8.03 1.60
C HIS A 118 -0.63 7.48 2.60
N ASN A 119 -0.76 7.89 3.86
CA ASN A 119 0.11 7.47 4.97
C ASN A 119 -0.14 5.99 5.34
N CYS A 120 0.87 5.31 5.85
CA CYS A 120 0.77 3.92 6.31
C CYS A 120 -0.18 3.77 7.52
N TYR A 121 -1.21 2.89 7.42
CA TYR A 121 -2.13 2.60 8.54
C TYR A 121 -1.41 2.04 9.77
N ALA A 122 -0.45 1.14 9.56
CA ALA A 122 0.23 0.44 10.64
C ALA A 122 1.06 1.41 11.50
N GLU A 123 1.76 2.35 10.86
CA GLU A 123 2.51 3.37 11.56
C GLU A 123 1.60 4.32 12.35
N ARG A 124 0.48 4.76 11.76
CA ARG A 124 -0.50 5.60 12.47
C ARG A 124 -1.04 4.89 13.71
N MET A 125 -1.37 3.61 13.60
CA MET A 125 -1.83 2.82 14.74
C MET A 125 -0.73 2.66 15.79
N ALA A 126 0.52 2.38 15.39
CA ALA A 126 1.65 2.28 16.31
C ALA A 126 1.88 3.60 17.08
N LYS A 127 1.80 4.75 16.41
CA LYS A 127 1.88 6.08 17.05
C LYS A 127 0.75 6.28 18.06
N ARG A 128 -0.48 5.89 17.71
CA ARG A 128 -1.62 5.93 18.64
C ARG A 128 -1.42 5.02 19.86
N LEU A 129 -1.01 3.77 19.66
CA LEU A 129 -0.80 2.81 20.73
C LEU A 129 0.34 3.25 21.66
N LYS A 130 1.40 3.85 21.11
CA LYS A 130 2.46 4.50 21.89
C LYS A 130 1.91 5.65 22.73
N ALA A 131 1.12 6.55 22.14
CA ALA A 131 0.51 7.67 22.86
C ALA A 131 -0.47 7.21 23.97
N MET A 132 -1.10 6.04 23.79
CA MET A 132 -1.95 5.40 24.80
C MET A 132 -1.15 4.63 25.88
N GLY A 133 0.18 4.62 25.82
CA GLY A 133 1.03 3.94 26.80
C GLY A 133 1.03 2.42 26.68
N GLN A 134 0.70 1.85 25.52
CA GLN A 134 0.73 0.39 25.34
C GLN A 134 2.20 -0.10 25.40
N PRO A 135 2.55 -1.05 26.31
CA PRO A 135 3.96 -1.43 26.58
C PRO A 135 4.75 -1.98 25.38
N ASN A 136 4.10 -2.71 24.47
CA ASN A 136 4.71 -3.23 23.24
C ASN A 136 4.93 -2.15 22.18
N TYR A 137 4.37 -0.95 22.33
CA TYR A 137 4.57 0.16 21.40
C TYR A 137 5.46 1.28 21.95
N VAL A 138 6.23 1.03 23.02
CA VAL A 138 7.21 2.02 23.56
C VAL A 138 8.20 2.50 22.49
N ASN A 139 8.60 1.62 21.59
CA ASN A 139 9.49 1.92 20.46
C ASN A 139 8.77 2.49 19.23
N GLY A 140 7.46 2.73 19.31
CA GLY A 140 6.64 3.24 18.21
C GLY A 140 6.56 2.24 17.06
N PHE A 141 6.94 2.65 15.85
CA PHE A 141 6.90 1.83 14.64
C PHE A 141 8.24 1.14 14.31
N LYS A 142 9.24 1.25 15.19
CA LYS A 142 10.51 0.55 15.01
C LYS A 142 10.30 -0.96 15.18
N LEU A 143 10.93 -1.75 14.32
CA LEU A 143 10.94 -3.21 14.45
C LEU A 143 11.38 -3.59 15.86
N THR A 144 10.55 -4.37 16.55
CA THR A 144 10.80 -4.80 17.93
C THR A 144 10.39 -6.25 18.07
N MET A 145 11.30 -7.08 18.59
CA MET A 145 11.02 -8.46 18.94
C MET A 145 10.44 -8.51 20.35
N HIS A 146 9.17 -8.86 20.48
CA HIS A 146 8.49 -8.93 21.79
C HIS A 146 8.71 -10.29 22.45
N GLU A 147 9.94 -10.52 22.92
CA GLU A 147 10.37 -11.78 23.52
C GLU A 147 9.45 -12.26 24.66
N HIS A 148 9.02 -11.34 25.51
CA HIS A 148 8.22 -11.62 26.70
C HIS A 148 6.77 -12.09 26.41
N VAL A 149 6.25 -11.94 25.18
CA VAL A 149 4.91 -12.44 24.80
C VAL A 149 4.97 -13.62 23.84
N LEU A 150 6.17 -14.09 23.49
CA LEU A 150 6.35 -15.13 22.48
C LEU A 150 5.60 -16.41 22.87
N GLU A 151 5.68 -16.81 24.14
CA GLU A 151 5.05 -18.03 24.66
C GLU A 151 3.59 -17.86 25.07
N LYS A 152 3.02 -16.64 24.96
CA LYS A 152 1.65 -16.35 25.41
C LYS A 152 0.58 -17.31 24.86
N PRO A 153 0.66 -17.76 23.59
CA PRO A 153 -0.29 -18.75 23.06
C PRO A 153 -0.35 -20.06 23.86
N LEU A 154 0.74 -20.47 24.52
CA LEU A 154 0.76 -21.72 25.31
C LEU A 154 -0.10 -21.65 26.58
N GLU A 155 -0.38 -20.44 27.08
CA GLU A 155 -1.22 -20.25 28.25
C GLU A 155 -2.71 -20.38 27.94
N TRP A 156 -3.11 -20.25 26.67
CA TRP A 156 -4.51 -20.21 26.27
C TRP A 156 -5.06 -21.62 26.06
N LYS A 157 -5.80 -22.12 27.04
CA LYS A 157 -6.35 -23.50 27.02
C LYS A 157 -7.41 -23.75 25.95
N THR A 158 -8.16 -22.70 25.56
CA THR A 158 -9.23 -22.83 24.55
C THR A 158 -8.63 -22.77 23.15
N PRO A 159 -8.90 -23.74 22.26
CA PRO A 159 -8.53 -23.68 20.86
C PRO A 159 -8.98 -22.36 20.21
N GLN A 160 -8.08 -21.76 19.42
CA GLN A 160 -8.28 -20.45 18.81
C GLN A 160 -7.61 -20.41 17.44
N VAL A 161 -8.12 -19.52 16.59
CA VAL A 161 -7.49 -19.16 15.32
C VAL A 161 -6.71 -17.86 15.54
N ILE A 162 -5.38 -17.95 15.51
CA ILE A 162 -4.47 -16.86 15.88
C ILE A 162 -3.84 -16.29 14.61
N PHE A 163 -4.07 -15.01 14.33
CA PHE A 163 -3.37 -14.30 13.26
C PHE A 163 -2.04 -13.75 13.78
N VAL A 164 -0.93 -14.30 13.30
CA VAL A 164 0.42 -13.98 13.76
C VAL A 164 0.87 -12.66 13.15
N ASN A 165 1.40 -11.75 13.98
CA ASN A 165 1.98 -10.47 13.57
C ASN A 165 1.02 -9.57 12.77
N SER A 166 -0.17 -9.31 13.32
CA SER A 166 -1.23 -8.54 12.63
C SER A 166 -0.88 -7.13 12.16
N MET A 167 0.19 -6.54 12.71
CA MET A 167 0.67 -5.18 12.41
C MET A 167 2.12 -5.17 11.91
N SER A 168 2.70 -6.34 11.60
CA SER A 168 4.10 -6.50 11.20
C SER A 168 4.22 -7.62 10.15
N ASP A 169 5.45 -7.96 9.76
CA ASP A 169 5.74 -9.06 8.85
C ASP A 169 6.83 -9.93 9.50
N LEU A 170 6.51 -11.21 9.78
CA LEU A 170 7.45 -12.14 10.43
C LEU A 170 8.73 -12.35 9.59
N PHE A 171 8.63 -12.22 8.27
CA PHE A 171 9.73 -12.43 7.35
C PHE A 171 10.39 -11.10 6.96
N HIS A 172 10.31 -10.06 7.81
CA HIS A 172 11.08 -8.84 7.61
C HIS A 172 12.60 -9.15 7.53
N LYS A 173 13.32 -8.42 6.67
CA LYS A 173 14.77 -8.64 6.45
C LYS A 173 15.60 -8.53 7.74
N ASP A 174 15.16 -7.66 8.64
CA ASP A 174 15.83 -7.38 9.91
C ASP A 174 15.33 -8.27 11.07
N VAL A 175 14.42 -9.22 10.81
CA VAL A 175 14.03 -10.26 11.79
C VAL A 175 15.02 -11.43 11.63
N PRO A 176 15.78 -11.78 12.69
CA PRO A 176 16.73 -12.89 12.67
C PRO A 176 16.04 -14.25 12.48
N LEU A 177 16.71 -15.18 11.80
CA LEU A 177 16.20 -16.54 11.58
C LEU A 177 15.90 -17.24 12.91
N GLU A 178 16.75 -17.06 13.91
CA GLU A 178 16.62 -17.67 15.23
C GLU A 178 15.32 -17.24 15.92
N PHE A 179 14.91 -15.98 15.74
CA PHE A 179 13.63 -15.50 16.25
C PHE A 179 12.45 -16.14 15.52
N ILE A 180 12.52 -16.26 14.18
CA ILE A 180 11.49 -16.92 13.38
C ILE A 180 11.36 -18.39 13.80
N GLN A 181 12.47 -19.10 14.01
CA GLN A 181 12.47 -20.49 14.47
C GLN A 181 11.81 -20.63 15.84
N ARG A 182 12.05 -19.71 16.78
CA ARG A 182 11.38 -19.72 18.09
C ARG A 182 9.88 -19.43 17.99
N VAL A 183 9.45 -18.58 17.06
CA VAL A 183 8.01 -18.39 16.75
C VAL A 183 7.40 -19.70 16.22
N PHE A 184 8.08 -20.38 15.29
CA PHE A 184 7.64 -21.68 14.77
C PHE A 184 7.60 -22.77 15.85
N ASP A 185 8.58 -22.80 16.75
CA ASP A 185 8.57 -23.70 17.91
C ASP A 185 7.34 -23.49 18.81
N VAL A 186 7.01 -22.23 19.13
CA VAL A 186 5.78 -21.94 19.90
C VAL A 186 4.54 -22.43 19.16
N MET A 187 4.43 -22.14 17.86
CA MET A 187 3.27 -22.58 17.07
C MET A 187 3.14 -24.10 17.04
N LYS A 188 4.27 -24.82 16.95
CA LYS A 188 4.33 -26.28 17.04
C LYS A 188 3.90 -26.79 18.42
N ARG A 189 4.43 -26.23 19.50
CA ARG A 189 4.07 -26.64 20.88
C ARG A 189 2.60 -26.37 21.17
N ALA A 190 2.08 -25.24 20.70
CA ALA A 190 0.69 -24.80 20.81
C ALA A 190 -0.24 -25.47 19.77
N HIS A 191 -0.07 -26.77 19.53
CA HIS A 191 -0.73 -27.54 18.46
C HIS A 191 -2.27 -27.54 18.49
N TRP A 192 -2.90 -27.20 19.62
CA TRP A 192 -4.36 -27.05 19.74
C TRP A 192 -4.88 -25.72 19.17
N HIS A 193 -3.99 -24.78 18.84
CA HIS A 193 -4.33 -23.54 18.15
C HIS A 193 -4.04 -23.63 16.66
N GLN A 194 -4.86 -22.94 15.87
CA GLN A 194 -4.63 -22.75 14.45
C GLN A 194 -3.95 -21.40 14.21
N PHE A 195 -2.71 -21.40 13.73
CA PHE A 195 -1.98 -20.18 13.42
C PHE A 195 -2.13 -19.81 11.95
N GLN A 196 -2.48 -18.56 11.67
CA GLN A 196 -2.45 -17.96 10.34
C GLN A 196 -1.30 -16.97 10.26
N VAL A 197 -0.31 -17.28 9.44
CA VAL A 197 0.85 -16.43 9.17
C VAL A 197 0.69 -15.85 7.76
N LEU A 198 0.93 -14.55 7.61
CA LEU A 198 0.82 -13.85 6.34
C LEU A 198 2.06 -12.98 6.12
N THR A 199 2.58 -12.95 4.89
CA THR A 199 3.73 -12.12 4.52
C THR A 199 3.62 -11.51 3.13
N LYS A 200 4.28 -10.37 2.93
CA LYS A 200 4.54 -9.78 1.60
C LYS A 200 5.92 -10.15 1.06
N ARG A 201 6.76 -10.80 1.88
CA ARG A 201 8.18 -11.09 1.61
C ARG A 201 8.36 -12.56 1.24
N SER A 202 7.66 -12.98 0.18
CA SER A 202 7.58 -14.39 -0.25
C SER A 202 8.93 -15.02 -0.59
N GLU A 203 9.85 -14.25 -1.17
CA GLU A 203 11.19 -14.72 -1.51
C GLU A 203 11.96 -15.15 -0.26
N ARG A 204 11.94 -14.31 0.79
CA ARG A 204 12.55 -14.64 2.09
C ARG A 204 11.83 -15.79 2.78
N LEU A 205 10.51 -15.85 2.69
CA LEU A 205 9.75 -17.02 3.15
C LEU A 205 10.24 -18.30 2.47
N ALA A 206 10.40 -18.29 1.15
CA ALA A 206 10.85 -19.46 0.39
C ALA A 206 12.30 -19.84 0.73
N GLU A 207 13.19 -18.85 0.87
CA GLU A 207 14.58 -19.02 1.31
C GLU A 207 14.67 -19.67 2.69
N LEU A 208 13.86 -19.20 3.64
CA LEU A 208 13.92 -19.67 5.02
C LEU A 208 13.13 -20.95 5.27
N SER A 209 12.17 -21.31 4.40
CA SER A 209 11.27 -22.45 4.57
C SER A 209 11.96 -23.78 4.93
N PRO A 210 13.13 -24.14 4.35
CA PRO A 210 13.85 -25.37 4.71
C PRO A 210 14.37 -25.41 6.16
N TYR A 211 14.53 -24.25 6.81
CA TYR A 211 15.01 -24.12 8.20
C TYR A 211 13.88 -24.02 9.22
N LEU A 212 12.63 -24.16 8.77
CA LEU A 212 11.42 -24.01 9.58
C LEU A 212 10.67 -25.34 9.68
N GLU A 213 10.18 -25.65 10.87
CA GLU A 213 9.42 -26.89 11.10
C GLU A 213 7.92 -26.63 10.87
N TRP A 214 7.36 -27.24 9.82
CA TRP A 214 5.97 -27.04 9.43
C TRP A 214 5.05 -28.10 10.06
N THR A 215 4.09 -27.65 10.86
CA THR A 215 3.02 -28.47 11.45
C THR A 215 1.66 -28.14 10.83
N ASP A 216 0.69 -29.05 10.95
CA ASP A 216 -0.65 -28.94 10.34
C ASP A 216 -1.41 -27.69 10.80
N ASN A 217 -1.12 -27.25 12.02
CA ASN A 217 -1.74 -26.10 12.66
C ASN A 217 -1.04 -24.76 12.29
N ILE A 218 -0.11 -24.75 11.34
CA ILE A 218 0.50 -23.55 10.77
C ILE A 218 0.00 -23.36 9.33
N TRP A 219 -0.91 -22.40 9.16
CA TRP A 219 -1.39 -21.96 7.85
C TRP A 219 -0.53 -20.81 7.36
N MET A 220 0.04 -20.95 6.18
CA MET A 220 0.93 -19.95 5.60
C MET A 220 0.26 -19.29 4.41
N GLY A 221 0.29 -17.96 4.37
CA GLY A 221 -0.20 -17.22 3.23
C GLY A 221 0.72 -16.11 2.77
N VAL A 222 0.49 -15.68 1.53
CA VAL A 222 1.14 -14.51 0.95
C VAL A 222 0.09 -13.50 0.50
N SER A 223 0.41 -12.21 0.61
CA SER A 223 -0.43 -11.16 0.04
C SER A 223 -0.20 -11.07 -1.47
N VAL A 224 -1.27 -10.99 -2.25
CA VAL A 224 -1.25 -10.81 -3.71
C VAL A 224 -2.19 -9.67 -4.07
N GLU A 225 -1.70 -8.44 -3.98
CA GLU A 225 -2.55 -7.26 -4.13
C GLU A 225 -2.88 -6.93 -5.60
N ASN A 226 -1.99 -7.29 -6.53
CA ASN A 226 -2.14 -7.03 -7.97
C ASN A 226 -1.26 -7.99 -8.80
N LYS A 227 -1.33 -7.85 -10.14
CA LYS A 227 -0.63 -8.71 -11.10
C LYS A 227 0.89 -8.81 -10.87
N ASP A 228 1.51 -7.74 -10.37
CA ASP A 228 2.97 -7.67 -10.22
C ASP A 228 3.47 -8.55 -9.07
N TYR A 229 2.55 -9.01 -8.20
CA TYR A 229 2.81 -9.86 -7.04
C TYR A 229 2.31 -11.30 -7.21
N VAL A 230 1.83 -11.68 -8.38
CA VAL A 230 1.37 -13.05 -8.66
C VAL A 230 2.50 -14.08 -8.50
N TYR A 231 3.77 -13.68 -8.70
CA TYR A 231 4.94 -14.55 -8.48
C TYR A 231 5.02 -15.09 -7.05
N ARG A 232 4.46 -14.37 -6.06
CA ARG A 232 4.48 -14.79 -4.65
C ARG A 232 3.73 -16.12 -4.44
N ILE A 233 2.78 -16.44 -5.32
CA ILE A 233 2.04 -17.72 -5.28
C ILE A 233 3.01 -18.89 -5.55
N ASP A 234 3.95 -18.72 -6.49
CA ASP A 234 4.99 -19.72 -6.78
C ASP A 234 5.96 -19.89 -5.61
N ASP A 235 6.35 -18.80 -4.97
CA ASP A 235 7.19 -18.86 -3.77
C ASP A 235 6.50 -19.56 -2.60
N LEU A 236 5.22 -19.25 -2.36
CA LEU A 236 4.42 -19.93 -1.34
C LEU A 236 4.36 -21.44 -1.58
N ARG A 237 4.21 -21.86 -2.85
CA ARG A 237 4.20 -23.28 -3.24
C ARG A 237 5.48 -24.03 -2.84
N LYS A 238 6.63 -23.36 -2.85
CA LYS A 238 7.93 -23.96 -2.48
C LYS A 238 8.04 -24.27 -0.98
N THR A 239 7.12 -23.77 -0.16
CA THR A 239 7.18 -23.95 1.30
C THR A 239 6.63 -25.31 1.76
N GLY A 240 7.08 -25.75 2.94
CA GLY A 240 6.59 -26.96 3.61
C GLY A 240 5.19 -26.86 4.21
N ALA A 241 4.53 -25.69 4.16
CA ALA A 241 3.20 -25.50 4.74
C ALA A 241 2.14 -26.43 4.14
N LYS A 242 1.35 -27.13 4.96
CA LYS A 242 0.27 -28.01 4.48
C LYS A 242 -0.93 -27.22 3.95
N ILE A 243 -1.29 -26.14 4.64
CA ILE A 243 -2.32 -25.20 4.21
C ILE A 243 -1.65 -23.91 3.73
N LYS A 244 -1.85 -23.63 2.44
CA LYS A 244 -1.34 -22.47 1.72
C LYS A 244 -2.52 -21.58 1.32
N PHE A 245 -2.54 -20.32 1.75
CA PHE A 245 -3.62 -19.39 1.41
C PHE A 245 -3.14 -18.10 0.74
N LEU A 246 -4.01 -17.47 -0.03
CA LEU A 246 -3.74 -16.16 -0.63
C LEU A 246 -4.56 -15.10 0.08
N SER A 247 -3.90 -14.04 0.52
CA SER A 247 -4.58 -12.80 0.92
C SER A 247 -4.54 -11.84 -0.26
N VAL A 248 -5.61 -11.83 -1.03
CA VAL A 248 -5.84 -10.90 -2.13
C VAL A 248 -6.49 -9.64 -1.54
N GLU A 249 -5.77 -9.03 -0.58
CA GLU A 249 -6.20 -7.82 0.13
C GLU A 249 -5.02 -6.86 0.38
N PRO A 250 -5.21 -5.54 0.14
CA PRO A 250 -6.28 -5.01 -0.68
C PRO A 250 -6.16 -5.52 -2.13
N LEU A 251 -7.28 -5.84 -2.77
CA LEU A 251 -7.29 -6.15 -4.20
C LEU A 251 -7.23 -4.83 -5.00
N LEU A 252 -6.11 -4.60 -5.68
CA LEU A 252 -5.75 -3.34 -6.34
C LEU A 252 -5.77 -3.40 -7.88
N GLY A 253 -6.44 -4.41 -8.43
CA GLY A 253 -6.60 -4.57 -9.88
C GLY A 253 -7.02 -5.99 -10.25
N PRO A 254 -7.34 -6.26 -11.52
CA PRO A 254 -7.72 -7.59 -11.96
C PRO A 254 -6.53 -8.57 -11.85
N LEU A 255 -6.83 -9.80 -11.43
CA LEU A 255 -5.88 -10.92 -11.32
C LEU A 255 -6.29 -12.07 -12.25
N PRO A 256 -6.21 -11.91 -13.58
CA PRO A 256 -6.55 -12.99 -14.49
C PRO A 256 -5.49 -14.10 -14.42
N LYS A 257 -5.93 -15.35 -14.52
CA LYS A 257 -5.07 -16.55 -14.67
C LYS A 257 -4.14 -16.83 -13.48
N MET A 258 -4.63 -16.65 -12.26
CA MET A 258 -3.90 -17.11 -11.08
C MET A 258 -3.73 -18.62 -11.11
N ASN A 259 -2.49 -19.09 -10.97
CA ASN A 259 -2.23 -20.52 -10.81
C ASN A 259 -2.57 -20.94 -9.38
N LEU A 260 -3.79 -21.45 -9.17
CA LEU A 260 -4.28 -21.90 -7.87
C LEU A 260 -3.90 -23.35 -7.52
N LYS A 261 -3.10 -24.03 -8.35
CA LYS A 261 -2.61 -25.38 -8.02
C LYS A 261 -1.79 -25.33 -6.73
N GLY A 262 -2.14 -26.21 -5.78
CA GLY A 262 -1.48 -26.29 -4.47
C GLY A 262 -1.85 -25.15 -3.50
N ILE A 263 -2.90 -24.38 -3.80
CA ILE A 263 -3.47 -23.37 -2.92
C ILE A 263 -4.77 -23.92 -2.30
N ASN A 264 -4.94 -23.71 -1.01
CA ASN A 264 -6.03 -24.28 -0.22
C ASN A 264 -7.11 -23.26 0.14
N TRP A 265 -6.84 -21.96 0.00
CA TRP A 265 -7.80 -20.91 0.33
C TRP A 265 -7.43 -19.57 -0.29
N VAL A 266 -8.43 -18.79 -0.71
CA VAL A 266 -8.25 -17.44 -1.21
C VAL A 266 -9.19 -16.49 -0.47
N ILE A 267 -8.61 -15.46 0.13
CA ILE A 267 -9.31 -14.37 0.81
C ILE A 267 -9.24 -13.13 -0.09
N VAL A 268 -10.37 -12.52 -0.42
CA VAL A 268 -10.43 -11.27 -1.18
C VAL A 268 -11.03 -10.16 -0.32
N GLY A 269 -10.43 -8.96 -0.37
CA GLY A 269 -11.00 -7.80 0.30
C GLY A 269 -10.47 -6.47 -0.23
N GLY A 270 -11.27 -5.43 -0.05
CA GLY A 270 -10.90 -4.04 -0.35
C GLY A 270 -10.13 -3.36 0.78
N GLU A 271 -9.47 -2.27 0.44
CA GLU A 271 -8.71 -1.43 1.38
C GLU A 271 -9.64 -0.75 2.38
N SER A 272 -9.17 -0.54 3.61
CA SER A 272 -9.98 0.08 4.68
C SER A 272 -9.36 1.38 5.18
N GLY A 273 -10.23 2.34 5.51
CA GLY A 273 -9.83 3.60 6.13
C GLY A 273 -9.96 4.81 5.18
N PRO A 274 -9.52 5.99 5.63
CA PRO A 274 -9.41 7.17 4.76
C PRO A 274 -8.57 6.84 3.52
N GLY A 275 -8.92 7.41 2.37
CA GLY A 275 -8.19 7.19 1.11
C GLY A 275 -8.21 5.77 0.54
N ALA A 276 -9.08 4.88 1.06
CA ALA A 276 -9.22 3.52 0.54
C ALA A 276 -9.51 3.52 -0.96
N ARG A 277 -8.68 2.82 -1.73
CA ARG A 277 -8.85 2.68 -3.18
C ARG A 277 -10.12 1.89 -3.52
N PRO A 278 -10.81 2.23 -4.63
CA PRO A 278 -12.02 1.53 -5.04
C PRO A 278 -11.72 0.07 -5.37
N LEU A 279 -12.66 -0.81 -5.02
CA LEU A 279 -12.65 -2.21 -5.37
C LEU A 279 -13.76 -2.47 -6.40
N GLU A 280 -13.39 -2.94 -7.58
CA GLU A 280 -14.36 -3.25 -8.63
C GLU A 280 -14.95 -4.66 -8.44
N ARG A 281 -16.25 -4.78 -8.71
CA ARG A 281 -16.98 -6.05 -8.58
C ARG A 281 -16.40 -7.13 -9.47
N GLU A 282 -16.03 -6.78 -10.70
CA GLU A 282 -15.52 -7.66 -11.73
C GLU A 282 -14.17 -8.28 -11.32
N TRP A 283 -13.38 -7.58 -10.51
CA TRP A 283 -12.13 -8.13 -9.99
C TRP A 283 -12.41 -9.21 -8.94
N VAL A 284 -13.38 -8.97 -8.06
CA VAL A 284 -13.78 -9.92 -7.02
C VAL A 284 -14.41 -11.17 -7.64
N THR A 285 -15.37 -10.99 -8.57
CA THR A 285 -16.01 -12.12 -9.26
C THR A 285 -15.01 -12.89 -10.13
N GLY A 286 -14.07 -12.20 -10.79
CA GLY A 286 -12.99 -12.82 -11.54
C GLY A 286 -12.08 -13.71 -10.68
N VAL A 287 -11.77 -13.32 -9.44
CA VAL A 287 -11.03 -14.18 -8.50
C VAL A 287 -11.88 -15.35 -8.02
N ARG A 288 -13.13 -15.09 -7.64
CA ARG A 288 -14.09 -16.11 -7.21
C ARG A 288 -14.27 -17.21 -8.25
N ASP A 289 -14.49 -16.85 -9.52
CA ASP A 289 -14.75 -17.83 -10.58
C ASP A 289 -13.53 -18.73 -10.82
N GLN A 290 -12.32 -18.18 -10.70
CA GLN A 290 -11.10 -18.98 -10.71
C GLN A 290 -11.04 -19.95 -9.53
N CYS A 291 -11.42 -19.51 -8.33
CA CYS A 291 -11.46 -20.37 -7.13
C CYS A 291 -12.49 -21.50 -7.30
N LEU A 292 -13.71 -21.19 -7.74
CA LEU A 292 -14.74 -22.19 -8.02
C LEU A 292 -14.29 -23.22 -9.07
N LYS A 293 -13.70 -22.75 -10.17
CA LYS A 293 -13.16 -23.63 -11.22
C LYS A 293 -12.04 -24.53 -10.70
N ALA A 294 -11.19 -24.01 -9.82
CA ALA A 294 -10.09 -24.76 -9.21
C ALA A 294 -10.50 -25.59 -7.98
N ARG A 295 -11.78 -25.50 -7.54
CA ARG A 295 -12.29 -26.08 -6.29
C ARG A 295 -11.49 -25.64 -5.06
N VAL A 296 -11.09 -24.37 -5.04
CA VAL A 296 -10.40 -23.74 -3.91
C VAL A 296 -11.40 -22.92 -3.10
N PRO A 297 -11.49 -23.10 -1.78
CA PRO A 297 -12.31 -22.27 -0.90
C PRO A 297 -12.13 -20.77 -1.14
N PHE A 298 -13.24 -20.05 -1.29
CA PHE A 298 -13.26 -18.61 -1.50
C PHE A 298 -13.92 -17.86 -0.33
N PHE A 299 -13.19 -16.89 0.22
CA PHE A 299 -13.68 -16.00 1.27
C PHE A 299 -13.69 -14.55 0.79
N PHE A 300 -14.86 -13.93 0.76
CA PHE A 300 -14.99 -12.50 0.51
C PHE A 300 -15.13 -11.75 1.83
N LYS A 301 -14.08 -11.00 2.18
CA LYS A 301 -13.97 -10.33 3.46
C LYS A 301 -14.83 -9.08 3.54
N GLN A 302 -14.67 -8.18 2.58
CA GLN A 302 -15.32 -6.86 2.55
C GLN A 302 -15.04 -6.12 1.25
N TRP A 303 -15.91 -5.17 0.91
CA TRP A 303 -15.68 -4.19 -0.17
C TRP A 303 -14.64 -3.12 0.17
N GLY A 304 -14.40 -2.85 1.46
CA GLY A 304 -13.49 -1.81 1.91
C GLY A 304 -14.16 -0.45 2.14
N GLY A 305 -13.41 0.63 1.98
CA GLY A 305 -13.89 2.01 2.15
C GLY A 305 -13.75 2.57 3.58
N VAL A 306 -14.15 3.83 3.74
CA VAL A 306 -14.03 4.59 5.01
C VAL A 306 -14.88 3.95 6.12
N GLN A 307 -16.08 3.47 5.78
CA GLN A 307 -16.99 2.79 6.72
C GLN A 307 -17.20 1.34 6.30
N LYS A 308 -16.17 0.49 6.51
CA LYS A 308 -16.20 -0.94 6.15
C LYS A 308 -17.44 -1.72 6.61
N LYS A 309 -18.02 -1.36 7.77
CA LYS A 309 -19.25 -1.98 8.28
C LYS A 309 -20.48 -1.70 7.42
N LYS A 310 -20.53 -0.54 6.74
CA LYS A 310 -21.62 -0.15 5.86
C LYS A 310 -21.47 -0.70 4.44
N ALA A 311 -20.23 -0.82 3.96
CA ALA A 311 -19.96 -1.38 2.63
C ALA A 311 -20.29 -2.88 2.57
N GLY A 312 -20.27 -3.58 3.70
CA GLY A 312 -20.72 -4.97 3.81
C GLY A 312 -19.75 -5.97 3.19
N ARG A 313 -20.20 -7.23 3.13
CA ARG A 313 -19.44 -8.39 2.64
C ARG A 313 -20.29 -9.30 1.74
N GLU A 314 -21.38 -8.75 1.20
CA GLU A 314 -22.21 -9.48 0.26
C GLU A 314 -21.67 -9.31 -1.15
N LEU A 315 -21.56 -10.42 -1.86
CA LEU A 315 -21.19 -10.50 -3.26
C LEU A 315 -22.26 -11.31 -3.96
N GLU A 316 -23.00 -10.66 -4.86
CA GLU A 316 -24.14 -11.24 -5.58
C GLU A 316 -25.23 -11.80 -4.65
N GLY A 317 -25.62 -11.01 -3.64
CA GLY A 317 -26.74 -11.33 -2.75
C GLY A 317 -26.46 -12.43 -1.73
N ARG A 318 -25.18 -12.84 -1.55
CA ARG A 318 -24.79 -13.80 -0.52
C ARG A 318 -23.43 -13.48 0.09
N THR A 319 -23.19 -14.06 1.26
CA THR A 319 -21.85 -14.02 1.90
C THR A 319 -21.02 -15.22 1.47
N TRP A 320 -19.72 -15.00 1.29
CA TRP A 320 -18.75 -16.02 0.88
C TRP A 320 -17.75 -16.22 2.00
N ASN A 321 -17.92 -17.31 2.76
CA ASN A 321 -17.26 -17.52 4.05
C ASN A 321 -16.50 -18.85 4.11
N GLU A 322 -16.16 -19.40 2.96
CA GLU A 322 -15.51 -20.70 2.87
C GLU A 322 -14.13 -20.65 3.53
N MET A 323 -13.72 -21.77 4.12
CA MET A 323 -12.41 -21.95 4.77
C MET A 323 -11.84 -23.31 4.33
N PRO A 324 -10.51 -23.55 4.46
CA PRO A 324 -9.96 -24.88 4.33
C PRO A 324 -10.71 -25.86 5.23
N ALA A 325 -11.12 -27.01 4.70
CA ALA A 325 -11.51 -28.12 5.54
C ALA A 325 -10.29 -28.58 6.34
N ASN A 326 -10.46 -28.94 7.61
CA ASN A 326 -9.41 -29.65 8.33
C ASN A 326 -9.10 -30.93 7.55
N ILE A 327 -7.90 -31.02 6.98
CA ILE A 327 -7.44 -32.15 6.15
C ILE A 327 -7.45 -33.47 6.96
N ASN A 328 -7.61 -33.41 8.29
CA ASN A 328 -7.61 -34.54 9.21
C ASN A 328 -8.99 -34.90 9.82
N LEU A 329 -10.11 -34.69 9.13
CA LEU A 329 -11.38 -35.36 9.50
C LEU A 329 -11.64 -36.56 8.59
N VAL A 330 -10.74 -37.55 8.65
CA VAL A 330 -11.19 -38.93 8.46
C VAL A 330 -11.84 -39.31 9.79
N LYS A 331 -13.18 -39.26 9.85
CA LYS A 331 -13.90 -39.99 10.89
C LYS A 331 -13.60 -41.47 10.66
N ALA A 332 -12.87 -42.09 11.58
CA ALA A 332 -12.99 -43.53 11.78
C ALA A 332 -14.35 -43.82 12.41
#